data_AF-A0AA37UK27-F1
#
_entry.id   AF-A0AA37UK27-F1
#
_cell.length_a   1.000
_cell.length_b   1.000
_cell.length_c   1.000
_cell.angle_alpha   90.00
_cell.angle_beta   90.00
_cell.angle_gamma   90.00
#
_symmetry.space_group_name_H-M   'P 1'
#
loop_
_entity.id
_entity.type
_entity.pdbx_description
1 polymer ?
#
loop_
_entity_poly.entity_id
_entity_poly.type
_entity_poly.pdbx_seq_one_letter_code
_entity_poly.pdbx_strand_id
1 'polypeptide(L)'
;MSAPVTADVTTLTYEQARAELVEVVQRLEQGSASLEDSMKAWERGEALAAHCQTWLDGARTRLRAVAAERDAAQQGATADNTPKDA
;
A
#
# COMPACT_ATOMS: atom_id res chain seq x y z
N MET A 1 -0.96 -15.27 -25.36
CA MET A 1 -1.05 -15.81 -23.99
C MET A 1 -0.18 -14.93 -23.10
N SER A 2 -0.75 -13.98 -22.35
CA SER A 2 0.01 -12.97 -21.58
C SER A 2 -0.38 -12.96 -20.09
N ALA A 3 -0.50 -14.14 -19.49
CA ALA A 3 -0.95 -14.30 -18.10
C ALA A 3 0.14 -14.53 -17.01
N PRO A 4 1.48 -14.43 -17.20
CA PRO A 4 2.41 -14.69 -16.10
C PRO A 4 2.81 -13.44 -15.26
N VAL A 5 2.63 -12.21 -15.75
CA VAL A 5 3.21 -11.01 -15.10
C VAL A 5 2.46 -10.59 -13.82
N THR A 6 1.14 -10.72 -13.79
CA THR A 6 0.31 -10.25 -12.66
C THR A 6 0.21 -11.23 -11.50
N ALA A 7 0.29 -12.54 -11.77
CA ALA A 7 0.21 -13.57 -10.74
C ALA A 7 1.43 -13.57 -9.79
N ASP A 8 2.58 -13.08 -10.26
CA ASP A 8 3.83 -13.01 -9.48
C ASP A 8 3.82 -11.85 -8.46
N VAL A 9 3.29 -10.68 -8.86
CA VAL A 9 3.32 -9.44 -8.06
C VAL A 9 2.59 -9.59 -6.71
N THR A 10 1.49 -10.35 -6.67
CA THR A 10 0.69 -10.52 -5.44
C THR A 10 1.43 -11.27 -4.34
N THR A 11 2.49 -12.00 -4.68
CA THR A 11 3.32 -12.74 -3.72
C THR A 11 4.45 -11.90 -3.11
N LEU A 12 4.70 -10.71 -3.66
CA LEU A 12 5.78 -9.83 -3.21
C LEU A 12 5.43 -9.15 -1.89
N THR A 13 6.44 -8.96 -1.05
CA THR A 13 6.36 -8.02 0.07
C THR A 13 6.32 -6.57 -0.45
N TYR A 14 5.87 -5.63 0.38
CA TYR A 14 5.87 -4.21 0.03
C TYR A 14 7.25 -3.70 -0.41
N GLU A 15 8.31 -4.04 0.33
CA GLU A 15 9.66 -3.57 0.02
C GLU A 15 10.19 -4.14 -1.31
N GLN A 16 9.89 -5.41 -1.61
CA GLN A 16 10.24 -6.02 -2.88
C GLN A 16 9.49 -5.36 -4.05
N ALA A 17 8.17 -5.17 -3.90
CA ALA A 17 7.37 -4.52 -4.94
C ALA A 17 7.80 -3.06 -5.17
N ARG A 18 8.14 -2.32 -4.11
CA ARG A 18 8.66 -0.96 -4.21
C ARG A 18 10.03 -0.92 -4.90
N ALA A 19 10.93 -1.82 -4.54
CA ALA A 19 12.26 -1.89 -5.15
C ALA A 19 12.15 -2.15 -6.65
N GLU A 20 11.32 -3.12 -7.05
CA GLU A 20 11.12 -3.43 -8.45
C GLU A 20 10.42 -2.30 -9.22
N LEU A 21 9.45 -1.61 -8.59
CA LEU A 21 8.80 -0.45 -9.20
C LEU A 21 9.81 0.66 -9.53
N VAL A 22 10.78 0.90 -8.64
CA VAL A 22 11.86 1.86 -8.88
C VAL A 22 12.70 1.45 -10.08
N GLU A 23 13.05 0.16 -10.21
CA GLU A 23 13.80 -0.34 -11.37
C GLU A 23 13.02 -0.18 -12.69
N VAL A 24 11.71 -0.44 -12.66
CA VAL A 24 10.82 -0.24 -13.82
C VAL A 24 10.78 1.23 -14.24
N VAL A 25 10.59 2.15 -13.28
CA VAL A 25 10.58 3.59 -13.56
C VAL A 25 11.91 4.05 -14.17
N GLN A 26 13.04 3.63 -13.57
CA GLN A 26 14.36 3.96 -14.09
C GLN A 26 14.56 3.48 -15.53
N ARG A 27 14.05 2.29 -15.87
CA ARG A 27 14.13 1.76 -17.24
C ARG A 27 13.30 2.57 -18.22
N LEU A 28 12.11 3.00 -17.84
CA LEU A 28 11.24 3.84 -18.67
C LEU A 28 11.87 5.22 -18.91
N GLU A 29 12.48 5.81 -17.88
CA GLU A 29 13.14 7.12 -17.95
C GLU A 29 14.39 7.12 -18.84
N GLN A 30 15.10 5.98 -18.95
CA GLN A 30 16.26 5.85 -19.84
C GLN A 30 15.91 6.00 -21.32
N GLY A 31 14.66 5.71 -21.72
CA GLY A 31 14.15 5.95 -23.07
C GLY A 31 14.84 5.16 -24.20
N SER A 32 15.70 4.18 -23.88
CA SER A 32 16.46 3.38 -24.85
C SER A 32 15.77 2.05 -25.21
N ALA A 33 14.61 1.77 -24.62
CA ALA A 33 13.86 0.54 -24.84
C ALA A 33 12.98 0.63 -26.11
N SER A 34 12.67 -0.52 -26.71
CA SER A 34 11.67 -0.57 -27.78
C SER A 34 10.28 -0.18 -27.26
N LEU A 35 9.34 0.16 -28.16
CA LEU A 35 7.96 0.44 -27.77
C LEU A 35 7.31 -0.75 -27.05
N GLU A 36 7.54 -1.97 -27.55
CA GLU A 36 6.99 -3.19 -26.94
C GLU A 36 7.55 -3.41 -25.53
N ASP A 37 8.86 -3.19 -25.33
CA ASP A 37 9.48 -3.31 -24.01
C ASP A 37 9.03 -2.20 -23.06
N SER A 38 8.81 -0.99 -23.58
CA SER A 38 8.29 0.14 -22.81
C SER A 38 6.85 -0.14 -22.33
N MET A 39 6.01 -0.73 -23.18
CA MET A 39 4.65 -1.15 -22.82
C MET A 39 4.66 -2.23 -21.73
N LYS A 40 5.52 -3.25 -21.86
CA LYS A 40 5.66 -4.31 -20.84
C LYS A 40 6.15 -3.76 -19.51
N ALA A 41 7.13 -2.85 -19.55
CA ALA A 41 7.62 -2.18 -18.34
C ALA A 41 6.51 -1.35 -17.68
N TRP A 42 5.74 -0.59 -18.45
CA TRP A 42 4.61 0.18 -17.93
C TRP A 42 3.54 -0.72 -17.29
N GLU A 43 3.09 -1.79 -17.96
CA GLU A 43 2.09 -2.72 -17.42
C GLU A 43 2.56 -3.36 -16.10
N ARG A 44 3.85 -3.71 -16.00
CA ARG A 44 4.42 -4.25 -14.77
C ARG A 44 4.50 -3.17 -13.68
N GLY A 45 4.86 -1.94 -14.03
CA GLY A 45 4.87 -0.80 -13.11
C GLY A 45 3.49 -0.53 -12.51
N GLU A 46 2.43 -0.54 -13.33
CA GLU A 46 1.05 -0.37 -12.87
C GLU A 46 0.64 -1.48 -11.88
N ALA A 47 0.98 -2.74 -12.19
CA ALA A 47 0.69 -3.86 -11.29
C ALA A 47 1.41 -3.72 -9.94
N LEU A 48 2.69 -3.34 -9.95
CA LEU A 48 3.49 -3.12 -8.74
C LEU A 48 2.95 -1.94 -7.92
N ALA A 49 2.57 -0.84 -8.57
CA ALA A 49 2.00 0.33 -7.91
C ALA A 49 0.67 0.00 -7.24
N ALA A 50 -0.22 -0.72 -7.92
CA ALA A 50 -1.51 -1.16 -7.35
C ALA A 50 -1.32 -2.07 -6.12
N HIS A 51 -0.34 -2.98 -6.17
CA HIS A 51 0.00 -3.82 -5.02
C HIS A 51 0.55 -3.01 -3.84
N CYS A 52 1.47 -2.09 -4.10
CA CYS A 52 2.00 -1.18 -3.07
C CYS A 52 0.87 -0.36 -2.41
N GLN A 53 -0.07 0.14 -3.22
CA GLN A 53 -1.21 0.90 -2.72
C GLN A 53 -2.09 0.05 -1.80
N THR A 54 -2.35 -1.20 -2.17
CA THR A 54 -3.13 -2.15 -1.35
C THR A 54 -2.51 -2.35 0.03
N TRP A 55 -1.18 -2.51 0.10
CA TRP A 55 -0.45 -2.60 1.37
C TRP A 55 -0.61 -1.34 2.23
N LEU A 56 -0.45 -0.16 1.63
CA LEU A 56 -0.55 1.12 2.33
C LEU A 56 -1.97 1.39 2.85
N ASP A 57 -2.99 1.00 2.09
CA ASP A 57 -4.39 1.13 2.51
C ASP A 57 -4.73 0.19 3.67
N GLY A 58 -4.22 -1.03 3.64
CA GLY A 58 -4.31 -1.96 4.78
C GLY A 58 -3.66 -1.40 6.05
N ALA A 59 -2.44 -0.87 5.93
CA ALA A 59 -1.72 -0.26 7.04
C ALA A 59 -2.50 0.95 7.62
N ARG A 60 -3.00 1.83 6.75
CA ARG A 60 -3.79 3.01 7.16
C ARG A 60 -5.09 2.61 7.86
N THR A 61 -5.73 1.54 7.41
CA THR A 61 -6.96 1.03 8.03
C THR A 61 -6.68 0.51 9.44
N ARG A 62 -5.60 -0.25 9.62
CA ARG A 62 -5.17 -0.72 10.94
C ARG A 62 -4.85 0.43 11.89
N LEU A 63 -4.13 1.47 11.42
CA LEU A 63 -3.82 2.65 12.23
C LEU A 63 -5.07 3.39 12.68
N ARG A 64 -6.07 3.54 11.79
CA ARG A 64 -7.35 4.16 12.12
C ARG A 64 -8.12 3.36 13.18
N ALA A 65 -8.13 2.03 13.10
CA ALA A 65 -8.78 1.18 14.10
C ALA A 65 -8.15 1.37 15.49
N VAL A 66 -6.82 1.32 15.58
CA VAL A 66 -6.10 1.53 16.85
C VAL A 66 -6.34 2.92 17.43
N ALA A 67 -6.42 3.95 16.59
CA ALA A 67 -6.74 5.30 17.06
C ALA A 67 -8.16 5.38 17.65
N ALA A 68 -9.15 4.81 16.96
CA ALA A 68 -10.54 4.79 17.44
C ALA A 68 -10.72 4.02 18.76
N GLU A 69 -10.03 2.89 18.91
CA GLU A 69 -10.03 2.11 20.17
C GLU A 69 -9.48 2.92 21.35
N ARG A 70 -8.39 3.68 21.11
CA ARG A 70 -7.80 4.55 22.14
C ARG A 70 -8.74 5.69 22.53
N ASP A 71 -9.40 6.31 21.56
CA ASP A 71 -10.33 7.40 21.81
C ASP A 71 -11.55 6.91 22.61
N ALA A 72 -12.07 5.73 22.28
CA ALA A 72 -13.17 5.09 23.01
C ALA A 72 -12.78 4.75 24.46
N ALA A 73 -11.56 4.21 24.68
CA ALA A 73 -11.05 3.92 26.02
C ALA A 73 -10.91 5.20 26.87
N GLN A 74 -10.45 6.30 26.26
CA GLN A 74 -10.30 7.59 26.94
C GLN A 74 -11.66 8.18 27.34
N GLN A 75 -12.68 8.09 26.46
CA GLN A 75 -14.04 8.58 26.74
C GLN A 75 -14.73 7.79 27.87
N GLY A 76 -14.59 6.46 27.87
CA GLY A 76 -15.11 5.61 28.96
C GLY A 76 -14.51 5.95 30.32
N ALA A 77 -13.21 6.25 30.38
CA ALA A 77 -12.54 6.66 31.62
C ALA A 77 -12.99 8.03 32.15
N THR A 78 -13.38 8.96 31.26
CA THR A 78 -13.88 10.29 31.68
C THR A 78 -15.33 10.26 32.17
N ALA A 79 -16.15 9.34 31.65
CA ALA A 79 -17.57 9.22 32.04
C ALA A 79 -17.74 8.64 33.46
N ASP A 80 -16.85 7.73 33.88
CA ASP A 80 -16.86 7.10 35.21
C ASP A 80 -16.38 8.03 36.34
N ASN A 81 -15.72 9.13 36.01
CA ASN A 81 -15.09 10.06 36.97
C ASN A 81 -15.92 11.32 37.28
N THR A 82 -17.21 11.34 36.94
CA THR A 82 -18.09 12.47 37.31
C THR A 82 -18.46 12.36 38.80
N PRO A 83 -18.08 13.34 39.66
CA PRO A 83 -18.49 13.32 41.06
C PRO A 83 -20.02 13.44 41.13
N LYS A 84 -20.68 12.37 41.58
CA LYS A 84 -22.12 12.32 41.83
C LYS A 84 -22.40 12.91 43.22
N ASP A 85 -22.18 14.20 43.42
CA ASP A 85 -22.65 14.95 44.60
C ASP A 85 -22.57 16.46 44.30
N ALA A 86 -23.68 17.06 43.85
CA ALA A 86 -23.93 18.50 43.87
C ALA A 86 -25.44 18.75 44.07
#